data_AF-A0A803N0Z0-F1
#
_entry.id   AF-A0A803N0Z0-F1
#
_cell.length_a   1.000
_cell.length_b   1.000
_cell.length_c   1.000
_cell.angle_alpha   90.00
_cell.angle_beta   90.00
_cell.angle_gamma   90.00
#
_symmetry.space_group_name_H-M   'P 1'
#
loop_
_entity.id
_entity.type
_entity.pdbx_description
1 polymer ?
#
loop_
_entity_poly.entity_id
_entity_poly.type
_entity_poly.pdbx_seq_one_letter_code
_entity_poly.pdbx_strand_id
1 'polypeptide(L)'
;MDKFEELRGILCIAHVEEDDISSHKLELLVGKLENPFGILEFVRGLKDEGSAFYKQCNVGLALAKYSLALKILSIVMVCNDEDKSVFSSLAMPFNLNLGACYVKEKNFNKVGPLCSAVLCYDTSNVKAYFRREVVALELTKPELAFMDLA
;
A
#
# COMPACT_ATOMS: atom_id res chain seq x y z
N MET A 1 21.76 2.48 -6.29
CA MET A 1 20.39 3.02 -6.17
C MET A 1 20.24 3.50 -4.73
N ASP A 2 19.62 4.66 -4.48
CA ASP A 2 19.37 5.13 -3.10
C ASP A 2 18.50 4.09 -2.38
N LYS A 3 18.85 3.74 -1.12
CA LYS A 3 18.11 2.76 -0.30
C LYS A 3 16.64 3.16 -0.17
N PHE A 4 16.37 4.46 -0.16
CA PHE A 4 15.01 4.98 -0.15
C PHE A 4 14.24 4.69 -1.46
N GLU A 5 14.88 4.85 -2.62
CA GLU A 5 14.21 4.62 -3.91
C GLU A 5 13.93 3.13 -4.16
N GLU A 6 14.80 2.24 -3.67
CA GLU A 6 14.53 0.80 -3.64
C GLU A 6 13.29 0.49 -2.77
N LEU A 7 13.22 1.08 -1.57
CA LEU A 7 12.08 0.93 -0.67
C LEU A 7 10.79 1.48 -1.29
N ARG A 8 10.85 2.65 -1.94
CA ARG A 8 9.73 3.24 -2.69
C ARG A 8 9.25 2.26 -3.75
N GLY A 9 10.17 1.67 -4.51
CA GLY A 9 9.86 0.65 -5.51
C GLY A 9 9.08 -0.52 -4.91
N ILE A 10 9.58 -1.10 -3.82
CA ILE A 10 8.95 -2.24 -3.13
C ILE A 10 7.54 -1.88 -2.63
N LEU A 11 7.37 -0.73 -1.98
CA LEU A 11 6.11 -0.35 -1.34
C LEU A 11 5.04 0.15 -2.31
N CYS A 12 5.42 0.73 -3.45
CA CYS A 12 4.48 1.36 -4.37
C CYS A 12 4.20 0.56 -5.65
N ILE A 13 5.13 -0.25 -6.15
CA ILE A 13 5.01 -0.90 -7.48
C ILE A 13 4.03 -2.07 -7.45
N ALA A 14 3.86 -2.76 -6.33
CA ALA A 14 3.10 -4.01 -6.28
C ALA A 14 1.58 -3.89 -6.60
N HIS A 15 1.02 -2.66 -6.69
CA HIS A 15 -0.44 -2.43 -6.75
C HIS A 15 -0.94 -1.61 -7.93
N VAL A 16 -0.05 -1.12 -8.80
CA VAL A 16 -0.45 -0.27 -9.92
C VAL A 16 -0.91 -1.17 -11.06
N GLU A 17 -2.21 -1.41 -11.17
CA GLU A 17 -2.78 -1.86 -12.45
C GLU A 17 -2.76 -0.67 -13.44
N GLU A 18 -2.39 -0.96 -14.70
CA GLU A 18 -2.11 0.04 -15.74
C GLU A 18 -3.31 0.96 -16.04
N ASP A 19 -4.54 0.51 -15.78
CA ASP A 19 -5.76 1.21 -16.20
C ASP A 19 -6.33 2.22 -15.17
N ASP A 20 -5.79 2.26 -13.94
CA ASP A 20 -6.47 2.89 -12.80
C ASP A 20 -6.17 4.41 -12.66
N ILE A 21 -6.66 5.25 -13.59
CA ILE A 21 -6.39 6.70 -13.76
C ILE A 21 -5.21 6.97 -14.70
N SER A 22 -5.47 7.73 -15.77
CA SER A 22 -4.40 8.11 -16.71
C SER A 22 -3.30 8.87 -15.98
N SER A 23 -2.04 8.51 -16.26
CA SER A 23 -0.85 9.14 -15.66
C SER A 23 -0.90 10.67 -15.78
N HIS A 24 -1.42 11.20 -16.88
CA HIS A 24 -1.62 12.64 -17.08
C HIS A 24 -2.59 13.26 -16.06
N LYS A 25 -3.69 12.60 -15.71
CA LYS A 25 -4.64 13.14 -14.72
C LYS A 25 -4.02 13.14 -13.32
N LEU A 26 -3.21 12.14 -13.02
CA LEU A 26 -2.45 12.06 -11.78
C LEU A 26 -1.37 13.15 -11.70
N GLU A 27 -0.61 13.35 -12.77
CA GLU A 27 0.38 14.44 -12.89
C GLU A 27 -0.28 15.81 -12.74
N LEU A 28 -1.46 16.03 -13.33
CA LEU A 28 -2.20 17.29 -13.17
C LEU A 28 -2.68 17.49 -11.73
N LEU A 29 -3.10 16.42 -11.05
CA LEU A 29 -3.51 16.48 -9.64
C LEU A 29 -2.31 16.79 -8.75
N VAL A 30 -1.20 16.08 -8.93
CA VAL A 30 0.03 16.25 -8.15
C VAL A 30 0.69 17.59 -8.44
N GLY A 31 0.68 18.05 -9.70
CA GLY A 31 1.22 19.36 -10.09
C GLY A 31 0.45 20.56 -9.53
N LYS A 32 -0.78 20.36 -9.04
CA LYS A 32 -1.53 21.37 -8.27
C LYS A 32 -1.15 21.41 -6.79
N LEU A 33 -0.43 20.41 -6.29
CA LEU A 33 0.05 20.34 -4.92
C LEU A 33 1.45 20.96 -4.87
N GLU A 34 1.60 22.04 -4.12
CA GLU A 34 2.74 22.97 -4.27
C GLU A 34 4.08 22.40 -3.79
N ASN A 35 4.08 21.34 -2.97
CA ASN A 35 5.27 20.79 -2.34
C ASN A 35 5.05 19.35 -1.80
N PRO A 36 6.12 18.63 -1.41
CA PRO A 36 6.02 17.28 -0.88
C PRO A 36 5.10 17.20 0.36
N PHE A 37 5.12 18.22 1.23
CA PHE A 37 4.25 18.28 2.40
C PHE A 37 2.77 18.25 2.02
N GLY A 38 2.32 19.11 1.10
CA GLY A 38 0.93 19.13 0.63
C GLY A 38 0.50 17.83 -0.04
N ILE A 39 1.42 17.17 -0.75
CA ILE A 39 1.17 15.84 -1.34
C ILE A 39 1.01 14.77 -0.25
N LEU A 40 1.90 14.75 0.74
CA LEU A 40 1.85 13.77 1.83
C LEU A 40 0.63 13.98 2.74
N GLU A 41 0.19 15.22 2.97
CA GLU A 41 -1.07 15.52 3.67
C GLU A 41 -2.29 15.08 2.87
N PHE A 42 -2.32 15.33 1.55
CA PHE A 42 -3.40 14.83 0.69
C PHE A 42 -3.49 13.30 0.73
N VAL A 43 -2.34 12.62 0.61
CA VAL A 43 -2.24 11.17 0.73
C VAL A 43 -2.74 10.70 2.09
N ARG A 44 -2.43 11.40 3.19
CA ARG A 44 -2.97 11.07 4.52
C ARG A 44 -4.50 11.11 4.53
N GLY A 45 -5.13 12.09 3.89
CA GLY A 45 -6.59 12.14 3.74
C GLY A 45 -7.19 10.92 3.04
N LEU A 46 -6.52 10.40 2.00
CA LEU A 46 -6.97 9.18 1.30
C LEU A 46 -6.98 7.94 2.21
N LYS A 47 -6.09 7.88 3.22
CA LYS A 47 -6.10 6.81 4.22
C LYS A 47 -7.39 6.82 5.05
N ASP A 48 -7.82 8.00 5.46
CA ASP A 48 -9.00 8.18 6.30
C ASP A 48 -10.28 7.88 5.49
N GLU A 49 -10.36 8.37 4.25
CA GLU A 49 -11.45 8.05 3.32
C GLU A 49 -11.55 6.54 3.04
N GLY A 50 -10.43 5.90 2.68
CA GLY A 50 -10.41 4.46 2.43
C GLY A 50 -10.80 3.66 3.68
N SER A 51 -10.39 4.11 4.87
CA SER A 51 -10.74 3.47 6.14
C SER A 51 -12.24 3.59 6.43
N ALA A 52 -12.85 4.73 6.10
CA ALA A 52 -14.28 4.93 6.22
C ALA A 52 -15.06 4.01 5.27
N PHE A 53 -14.67 3.92 4.00
CA PHE A 53 -15.30 3.01 3.04
C PHE A 53 -15.15 1.54 3.44
N TYR A 54 -13.98 1.13 3.92
CA TYR A 54 -13.75 -0.24 4.38
C TYR A 54 -14.69 -0.62 5.54
N LYS A 55 -14.85 0.29 6.52
CA LYS A 55 -15.77 0.11 7.66
C LYS A 55 -17.23 0.02 7.23
N GLN A 56 -17.61 0.73 6.17
CA GLN A 56 -18.95 0.67 5.57
C GLN A 56 -19.15 -0.55 4.66
N CYS A 57 -18.18 -1.48 4.62
CA CYS A 57 -18.16 -2.62 3.71
C CYS A 57 -18.14 -2.26 2.21
N ASN A 58 -17.84 -1.00 1.87
CA ASN A 58 -17.64 -0.58 0.48
C ASN A 58 -16.16 -0.80 0.09
N VAL A 59 -15.82 -2.06 -0.17
CA VAL A 59 -14.42 -2.48 -0.37
C VAL A 59 -13.85 -1.95 -1.68
N GLY A 60 -14.67 -1.85 -2.75
CA GLY A 60 -14.25 -1.28 -4.03
C GLY A 60 -13.79 0.17 -3.93
N LEU A 61 -14.52 1.03 -3.20
CA LEU A 61 -14.08 2.40 -2.98
C LEU A 61 -12.86 2.48 -2.05
N ALA A 62 -12.76 1.60 -1.06
CA ALA A 62 -11.56 1.52 -0.21
C ALA A 62 -10.31 1.17 -1.03
N LEU A 63 -10.40 0.16 -1.90
CA LEU A 63 -9.34 -0.21 -2.84
C LEU A 63 -8.91 0.99 -3.69
N ALA A 64 -9.87 1.67 -4.34
CA ALA A 64 -9.57 2.82 -5.20
C ALA A 64 -8.80 3.93 -4.46
N LYS A 65 -9.17 4.22 -3.20
CA LYS A 65 -8.49 5.25 -2.39
C LYS A 65 -7.06 4.85 -2.00
N TYR A 66 -6.87 3.60 -1.57
CA TYR A 66 -5.54 3.12 -1.19
C TYR A 66 -4.61 2.94 -2.40
N SER A 67 -5.13 2.46 -3.53
CA SER A 67 -4.38 2.36 -4.78
C SER A 67 -3.96 3.73 -5.29
N LEU A 68 -4.87 4.72 -5.28
CA LEU A 68 -4.54 6.11 -5.63
C LEU A 68 -3.42 6.67 -4.74
N ALA A 69 -3.49 6.43 -3.43
CA ALA A 69 -2.47 6.88 -2.50
C ALA A 69 -1.08 6.33 -2.85
N LEU A 70 -0.96 5.03 -3.11
CA LEU A 70 0.31 4.41 -3.48
C LEU A 70 0.82 4.86 -4.85
N LYS A 71 -0.07 5.15 -5.81
CA LYS A 71 0.29 5.78 -7.09
C LYS A 71 0.84 7.19 -6.93
N ILE A 72 0.28 8.00 -6.03
CA ILE A 72 0.81 9.34 -5.75
C ILE A 72 2.18 9.24 -5.07
N LEU A 73 2.31 8.32 -4.11
CA LEU A 73 3.57 8.05 -3.43
C LEU A 73 4.65 7.52 -4.40
N SER A 74 4.32 6.81 -5.47
CA SER A 74 5.34 6.36 -6.42
C SER A 74 6.02 7.53 -7.16
N ILE A 75 5.35 8.67 -7.32
CA ILE A 75 5.85 9.82 -8.09
C ILE A 75 6.23 11.05 -7.25
N VAL A 76 5.85 11.11 -5.97
CA VAL A 76 6.15 12.27 -5.12
C VAL A 76 7.66 12.45 -4.95
N MET A 77 8.19 13.64 -5.21
CA MET A 77 9.58 13.94 -4.91
C MET A 77 9.72 14.16 -3.40
N VAL A 78 10.63 13.43 -2.73
CA VAL A 78 10.97 13.65 -1.32
C VAL A 78 12.47 13.76 -1.17
N CYS A 79 12.94 14.82 -0.53
CA CYS A 79 14.35 15.22 -0.59
C CYS A 79 15.08 15.15 0.75
N ASN A 80 14.36 15.27 1.87
CA ASN A 80 14.92 15.26 3.22
C ASN A 80 14.46 14.00 3.99
N ASP A 81 15.13 13.71 5.10
CA ASP A 81 14.88 12.50 5.89
C ASP A 81 13.52 12.52 6.63
N GLU A 82 13.00 13.71 6.94
CA GLU A 82 11.69 13.89 7.55
C GLU A 82 10.57 13.45 6.58
N ASP A 83 10.59 13.95 5.35
CA ASP A 83 9.66 13.58 4.28
C ASP A 83 9.77 12.09 3.95
N LYS A 84 10.99 11.52 3.92
CA LYS A 84 11.20 10.08 3.72
C LYS A 84 10.60 9.24 4.86
N SER A 85 10.69 9.72 6.10
CA SER A 85 10.08 9.05 7.26
C SER A 85 8.55 9.12 7.20
N VAL A 86 7.99 10.29 6.89
CA VAL A 86 6.54 10.47 6.68
C VAL A 86 6.05 9.58 5.55
N PHE A 87 6.76 9.53 4.43
CA PHE A 87 6.48 8.64 3.30
C PHE A 87 6.34 7.19 3.74
N SER A 88 7.35 6.64 4.43
CA SER A 88 7.33 5.24 4.87
C SER A 88 6.19 4.98 5.84
N SER A 89 5.91 5.92 6.76
CA SER A 89 4.80 5.83 7.71
C SER A 89 3.41 5.81 7.05
N LEU A 90 3.28 6.35 5.84
CA LEU A 90 2.06 6.35 5.04
C LEU A 90 1.95 5.10 4.17
N ALA A 91 3.00 4.77 3.42
CA ALA A 91 3.02 3.67 2.46
C ALA A 91 2.72 2.29 3.11
N MET A 92 3.25 2.07 4.31
CA MET A 92 3.11 0.82 5.06
C MET A 92 1.63 0.49 5.41
N PRO A 93 0.87 1.39 6.06
CA PRO A 93 -0.57 1.21 6.26
C PRO A 93 -1.38 0.98 4.98
N PHE A 94 -1.03 1.63 3.87
CA PHE A 94 -1.77 1.42 2.60
C PHE A 94 -1.61 0.00 2.08
N ASN A 95 -0.39 -0.54 2.09
CA ASN A 95 -0.15 -1.95 1.74
C ASN A 95 -0.92 -2.90 2.66
N LEU A 96 -0.89 -2.66 3.97
CA LEU A 96 -1.68 -3.45 4.92
C LEU A 96 -3.19 -3.37 4.62
N ASN A 97 -3.71 -2.18 4.35
CA ASN A 97 -5.13 -1.98 4.14
C ASN A 97 -5.62 -2.55 2.80
N LEU A 98 -4.84 -2.42 1.73
CA LEU A 98 -5.08 -3.14 0.47
C LEU A 98 -5.10 -4.64 0.70
N GLY A 99 -4.17 -5.17 1.51
CA GLY A 99 -4.13 -6.60 1.85
C GLY A 99 -5.43 -7.04 2.52
N ALA A 100 -5.95 -6.25 3.45
CA ALA A 100 -7.26 -6.53 4.07
C ALA A 100 -8.43 -6.47 3.07
N CYS A 101 -8.41 -5.51 2.14
CA CYS A 101 -9.43 -5.40 1.10
C CYS A 101 -9.41 -6.63 0.19
N TYR A 102 -8.25 -7.06 -0.29
CA TYR A 102 -8.14 -8.23 -1.16
C TYR A 102 -8.45 -9.55 -0.47
N VAL A 103 -8.16 -9.68 0.83
CA VAL A 103 -8.67 -10.82 1.63
C VAL A 103 -10.20 -10.84 1.61
N LYS A 104 -10.86 -9.67 1.77
CA LYS A 104 -12.32 -9.57 1.78
C LYS A 104 -12.95 -9.84 0.40
N GLU A 105 -12.29 -9.43 -0.68
CA GLU A 105 -12.66 -9.74 -2.07
C GLU A 105 -12.27 -11.17 -2.50
N LYS A 106 -11.62 -11.95 -1.63
CA LYS A 106 -11.07 -13.29 -1.94
C LYS A 106 -10.07 -13.29 -3.11
N ASN A 107 -9.43 -12.15 -3.39
CA ASN A 107 -8.35 -12.05 -4.37
C ASN A 107 -7.00 -12.30 -3.69
N PHE A 108 -6.78 -13.54 -3.29
CA PHE A 108 -5.66 -13.93 -2.44
C PHE A 108 -4.29 -13.76 -3.10
N ASN A 109 -4.22 -13.78 -4.44
CA ASN A 109 -2.98 -13.63 -5.20
C ASN A 109 -2.29 -12.27 -4.97
N LYS A 110 -3.05 -11.22 -4.63
CA LYS A 110 -2.51 -9.87 -4.39
C LYS A 110 -1.97 -9.68 -2.96
N VAL A 111 -2.46 -10.47 -1.99
CA VAL A 111 -2.18 -10.26 -0.56
C VAL A 111 -0.74 -10.60 -0.16
N GLY A 112 -0.17 -11.66 -0.71
CA GLY A 112 1.21 -12.09 -0.43
C GLY A 112 2.25 -11.01 -0.77
N PRO A 113 2.25 -10.46 -2.00
CA PRO A 113 3.13 -9.35 -2.39
C PRO A 113 2.97 -8.12 -1.49
N LEU A 114 1.73 -7.71 -1.17
CA LEU A 114 1.42 -6.61 -0.25
C LEU A 114 2.06 -6.77 1.12
N CYS A 115 1.88 -7.94 1.74
CA CYS A 115 2.41 -8.22 3.07
C CYS A 115 3.93 -8.40 3.04
N SER A 116 4.48 -8.96 1.97
CA SER A 116 5.94 -9.10 1.82
C SER A 116 6.63 -7.74 1.69
N ALA A 117 6.05 -6.80 0.93
CA ALA A 117 6.56 -5.44 0.83
C ALA A 117 6.62 -4.73 2.19
N VAL A 118 5.61 -4.94 3.04
CA VAL A 118 5.60 -4.45 4.43
C VAL A 118 6.72 -5.10 5.24
N LEU A 119 6.88 -6.41 5.17
CA LEU A 119 7.90 -7.15 5.93
C LEU A 119 9.34 -6.81 5.50
N CYS A 120 9.56 -6.34 4.27
CA CYS A 120 10.86 -5.79 3.85
C CYS A 120 11.27 -4.54 4.65
N TYR A 121 10.31 -3.82 5.24
CA TYR A 121 10.56 -2.63 6.04
C TYR A 121 10.40 -2.88 7.55
N ASP A 122 9.32 -3.56 7.93
CA ASP A 122 8.99 -3.90 9.30
C ASP A 122 8.84 -5.42 9.42
N THR A 123 9.95 -6.10 9.70
CA THR A 123 10.00 -7.55 9.89
C THR A 123 9.24 -8.03 11.11
N SER A 124 8.76 -7.12 11.98
CA SER A 124 7.98 -7.45 13.17
C SER A 124 6.47 -7.29 12.96
N ASN A 125 6.03 -6.99 11.73
CA ASN A 125 4.64 -6.62 11.47
C ASN A 125 3.67 -7.81 11.57
N VAL A 126 3.07 -7.99 12.75
CA VAL A 126 2.12 -9.08 13.03
C VAL A 126 0.93 -9.09 12.06
N LYS A 127 0.45 -7.92 11.60
CA LYS A 127 -0.68 -7.84 10.66
C LYS A 127 -0.34 -8.39 9.28
N ALA A 128 0.92 -8.26 8.84
CA ALA A 128 1.37 -8.81 7.57
C ALA A 128 1.43 -10.34 7.62
N TYR A 129 2.06 -10.89 8.67
CA TYR A 129 2.14 -12.33 8.88
C TYR A 129 0.75 -12.97 8.99
N PHE A 130 -0.11 -12.41 9.84
CA PHE A 130 -1.48 -12.93 10.01
C PHE A 130 -2.25 -13.00 8.68
N ARG A 131 -2.14 -11.99 7.82
CA ARG A 131 -2.83 -12.02 6.52
C ARG A 131 -2.23 -13.01 5.53
N ARG A 132 -0.92 -13.23 5.56
CA ARG A 132 -0.27 -14.28 4.76
C ARG A 132 -0.74 -15.67 5.20
N GLU A 133 -0.86 -15.89 6.51
CA GLU A 133 -1.38 -17.15 7.08
C GLU A 133 -2.83 -17.41 6.64
N VAL A 134 -3.72 -16.40 6.76
CA VAL A 134 -5.11 -16.49 6.27
C VAL A 134 -5.15 -16.93 4.81
N VAL A 135 -4.31 -16.35 3.96
CA VAL A 135 -4.25 -16.69 2.53
C VAL A 135 -3.71 -18.09 2.27
N ALA A 136 -2.68 -18.51 3.02
CA ALA A 136 -2.11 -19.84 2.87
C ALA A 136 -3.12 -20.94 3.20
N LEU A 137 -3.97 -20.71 4.22
CA LEU A 137 -5.09 -21.59 4.56
C LEU A 137 -6.14 -21.65 3.43
N GLU A 138 -6.58 -20.50 2.94
CA GLU A 138 -7.61 -20.40 1.88
C GLU A 138 -7.15 -21.00 0.54
N LEU A 139 -5.85 -20.90 0.22
CA LEU A 139 -5.28 -21.47 -1.01
C LEU A 139 -4.97 -22.96 -0.91
N THR A 140 -5.29 -23.63 0.21
CA THR A 140 -4.91 -25.04 0.48
C THR A 140 -3.41 -25.30 0.30
N LYS A 141 -2.58 -24.29 0.61
CA LYS A 141 -1.12 -24.35 0.58
C LYS A 141 -0.57 -24.18 2.00
N PRO A 142 -0.79 -25.16 2.91
CA PRO A 142 -0.40 -25.04 4.32
C PRO A 142 1.11 -24.84 4.52
N GLU A 143 1.90 -25.26 3.53
CA GLU A 143 3.37 -25.20 3.51
C GLU A 143 3.88 -23.74 3.47
N LEU A 144 3.11 -22.84 2.84
CA LEU A 144 3.42 -21.40 2.82
C LEU A 144 3.09 -20.71 4.15
N ALA A 145 2.11 -21.22 4.91
CA ALA A 145 1.76 -20.70 6.24
C ALA A 145 2.87 -20.99 7.26
N PHE A 146 3.50 -22.16 7.15
CA PHE A 146 4.49 -22.62 8.12
C PHE A 146 5.79 -21.81 8.08
N MET A 147 6.14 -21.23 6.91
CA MET A 147 7.32 -20.38 6.76
C MET A 147 7.21 -19.02 7.48
N ASP A 148 5.99 -18.60 7.83
CA ASP A 148 5.72 -17.31 8.48
C ASP A 148 5.63 -17.39 10.02
N LEU A 149 5.58 -18.60 10.58
CA LEU A 149 5.41 -18.87 12.02
C LEU A 149 6.70 -19.35 12.72
N ALA A 150 7.82 -19.45 12.01
CA ALA A 150 9.12 -19.88 12.51
C ALA A 150 10.06 -18.70 12.76
#